data_AF-A0A6B3NV98-F1
#
_entry.id   AF-A0A6B3NV98-F1
#
_cell.length_a   1.000
_cell.length_b   1.000
_cell.length_c   1.000
_cell.angle_alpha   90.00
_cell.angle_beta   90.00
_cell.angle_gamma   90.00
#
_symmetry.space_group_name_H-M   'P 1'
#
loop_
_entity.id
_entity.type
_entity.pdbx_description
1 polymer ?
#
loop_
_entity_poly.entity_id
_entity_poly.type
_entity_poly.pdbx_seq_one_letter_code
_entity_poly.pdbx_strand_id
1 'polypeptide(L)' 'PVTVTDPQSHTYLPDVAANAWDAGVDRSLIPICQDGDDYYCVEEDGTVVLWSAEEELVTEETWESVWHWARDVWLES' A
#
# COMPACT_ATOMS: atom_id res chain seq x y z
N PRO A 1 4.04 -3.95 -6.25
CA PRO A 1 2.82 -3.20 -6.64
C PRO A 1 1.63 -4.12 -6.93
N VAL A 2 0.40 -3.66 -6.68
CA VAL A 2 -0.84 -4.40 -6.93
C VAL A 2 -1.19 -4.52 -8.42
N THR A 3 -1.97 -5.53 -8.75
CA THR A 3 -2.55 -5.77 -10.08
C THR A 3 -4.07 -5.66 -10.00
N VAL A 4 -4.71 -5.05 -11.01
CA VAL A 4 -6.17 -4.79 -10.99
C VAL A 4 -6.93 -5.74 -11.91
N THR A 5 -6.29 -6.25 -12.96
CA THR A 5 -6.97 -6.98 -14.03
C THR A 5 -6.63 -8.47 -14.07
N ASP A 6 -5.86 -8.98 -13.10
CA ASP A 6 -5.48 -10.39 -13.02
C ASP A 6 -5.89 -10.99 -11.66
N PRO A 7 -7.10 -11.56 -11.56
CA PRO A 7 -7.59 -12.18 -10.32
C PRO A 7 -6.80 -13.42 -9.86
N GLN A 8 -5.91 -13.96 -10.69
CA GLN A 8 -5.05 -15.09 -10.29
C GLN A 8 -3.69 -14.64 -9.75
N SER A 9 -3.39 -13.34 -9.86
CA SER A 9 -2.16 -12.77 -9.33
C SER A 9 -2.20 -12.75 -7.80
N HIS A 10 -1.08 -13.12 -7.18
CA HIS A 10 -0.88 -12.97 -5.73
C HIS A 10 -0.85 -11.49 -5.28
N THR A 11 -0.81 -10.55 -6.23
CA THR A 11 -0.91 -9.11 -5.97
C THR A 11 -2.26 -8.52 -6.41
N TYR A 12 -3.28 -9.35 -6.61
CA TYR A 12 -4.60 -8.87 -7.02
C TYR A 12 -5.17 -7.92 -5.97
N LEU A 13 -5.47 -6.68 -6.38
CA LEU A 13 -5.80 -5.57 -5.49
C LEU A 13 -6.89 -5.92 -4.46
N PRO A 14 -8.03 -6.53 -4.83
CA PRO A 14 -9.04 -6.92 -3.85
C PRO A 14 -8.53 -7.85 -2.75
N ASP A 15 -7.67 -8.81 -3.08
CA ASP A 15 -7.14 -9.78 -2.11
C ASP A 15 -6.09 -9.13 -1.21
N VAL A 16 -5.18 -8.33 -1.79
CA VAL A 16 -4.20 -7.55 -1.03
C VAL A 16 -4.89 -6.57 -0.07
N ALA A 17 -5.97 -5.92 -0.54
CA ALA A 17 -6.75 -5.00 0.28
C ALA A 17 -7.46 -5.71 1.43
N ALA A 18 -8.07 -6.87 1.18
CA ALA A 18 -8.66 -7.68 2.25
C ALA A 18 -7.63 -8.05 3.32
N ASN A 19 -6.45 -8.52 2.90
CA ASN A 19 -5.37 -8.90 3.83
C ASN A 19 -4.85 -7.71 4.63
N ALA A 20 -4.66 -6.55 4.00
CA ALA A 20 -4.19 -5.34 4.68
C ALA A 20 -5.19 -4.86 5.75
N TRP A 21 -6.49 -4.85 5.44
CA TRP A 21 -7.52 -4.44 6.40
C TRP A 21 -7.67 -5.46 7.54
N ASP A 22 -7.55 -6.75 7.26
CA ASP A 22 -7.52 -7.79 8.29
C ASP A 22 -6.29 -7.68 9.20
N ALA A 23 -5.17 -7.14 8.69
CA ALA A 23 -3.94 -6.88 9.45
C ALA A 23 -3.99 -5.60 10.30
N GLY A 24 -4.99 -4.72 10.10
CA GLY A 24 -5.18 -3.51 10.91
C GLY A 24 -5.06 -2.18 10.15
N VAL A 25 -4.81 -2.21 8.83
CA VAL A 25 -4.83 -1.00 7.99
C VAL A 25 -6.23 -0.39 7.99
N ASP A 26 -6.33 0.93 8.15
CA ASP A 26 -7.62 1.64 8.11
C ASP A 26 -8.34 1.42 6.76
N ARG A 27 -9.67 1.26 6.81
CA ARG A 27 -10.47 0.90 5.62
C ARG A 27 -10.50 1.99 4.53
N SER A 28 -10.20 3.24 4.90
CA SER A 28 -10.05 4.37 3.97
C SER A 28 -8.75 4.31 3.17
N LEU A 29 -7.74 3.61 3.68
CA LEU A 29 -6.46 3.42 3.03
C LEU A 29 -6.54 2.25 2.05
N ILE A 30 -6.13 2.50 0.81
CA ILE A 30 -6.10 1.49 -0.26
C ILE A 30 -4.66 1.04 -0.49
N PRO A 31 -4.29 -0.23 -0.24
CA PRO A 31 -2.92 -0.68 -0.45
C PRO A 31 -2.57 -0.72 -1.94
N ILE A 32 -1.41 -0.17 -2.26
CA ILE A 32 -0.85 -0.13 -3.62
C ILE A 32 0.37 -1.05 -3.76
N CYS A 33 1.00 -1.43 -2.65
CA CYS A 33 2.07 -2.41 -2.59
C CYS A 33 2.20 -2.98 -1.17
N GLN A 34 2.32 -4.30 -1.06
CA GLN A 34 2.80 -4.95 0.16
C GLN A 34 4.33 -5.06 0.09
N ASP A 35 5.01 -4.80 1.20
CA ASP A 35 6.46 -4.97 1.37
C ASP A 35 6.74 -5.71 2.68
N GLY A 36 7.03 -7.00 2.58
CA GLY A 36 7.03 -7.88 3.76
C GLY A 36 5.65 -7.91 4.42
N ASP A 37 5.59 -7.51 5.69
CA ASP A 37 4.35 -7.38 6.45
C ASP A 37 3.77 -5.95 6.40
N ASP A 38 4.51 -4.98 5.86
CA ASP A 38 4.11 -3.57 5.77
C ASP A 38 3.35 -3.29 4.46
N TYR A 39 2.62 -2.17 4.44
CA TYR A 39 1.82 -1.77 3.28
C TYR A 39 2.02 -0.30 2.91
N TYR A 40 2.41 -0.05 1.67
CA TYR A 40 2.23 1.26 1.05
C TYR A 40 0.77 1.41 0.65
N CYS A 41 0.12 2.46 1.16
CA CYS A 41 -1.28 2.74 0.96
C CYS A 41 -1.51 4.14 0.39
N VAL A 42 -2.59 4.31 -0.36
CA VAL A 42 -3.03 5.63 -0.85
C VAL A 42 -4.25 6.11 -0.06
N GLU A 43 -4.20 7.38 0.34
CA GLU A 43 -5.30 8.13 0.95
C GLU A 43 -6.30 8.62 -0.11
N GLU A 44 -7.48 9.09 0.31
CA GLU A 44 -8.51 9.59 -0.60
C GLU A 44 -8.06 10.79 -1.45
N ASP A 45 -7.10 11.58 -0.95
CA ASP A 45 -6.55 12.73 -1.66
C ASP A 45 -5.38 12.40 -2.62
N GLY A 46 -4.95 11.13 -2.64
CA GLY A 46 -3.87 10.63 -3.49
C GLY A 46 -2.50 10.58 -2.83
N THR A 47 -2.36 11.07 -1.59
CA THR A 47 -1.14 10.93 -0.79
C THR A 47 -0.85 9.46 -0.54
N VAL A 48 0.41 9.05 -0.64
CA VAL A 48 0.85 7.70 -0.29
C VAL A 48 1.50 7.74 1.07
N VAL A 49 1.18 6.76 1.91
CA VAL A 49 1.73 6.56 3.24
C VAL A 49 2.26 5.14 3.40
N LEU A 50 3.15 4.92 4.35
CA LEU A 50 3.55 3.58 4.78
C LEU A 50 2.81 3.22 6.08
N TRP A 51 2.14 2.07 6.09
CA TRP A 51 1.63 1.44 7.31
C TRP A 51 2.58 0.34 7.74
N SER A 52 3.00 0.36 9.01
CA SER A 52 3.90 -0.63 9.60
C SER A 52 3.12 -1.68 10.38
N ALA A 53 3.38 -2.96 10.10
CA ALA A 53 2.85 -4.08 10.89
C ALA A 53 3.53 -4.20 12.26
N GLU A 54 4.80 -3.79 12.38
CA GLU A 54 5.51 -3.83 13.66
C GLU A 54 4.94 -2.82 14.65
N GLU A 55 4.64 -1.61 14.18
CA GLU A 55 4.09 -0.54 15.01
C GLU A 55 2.54 -0.50 15.01
N GLU A 56 1.90 -1.27 14.14
CA GLU A 56 0.45 -1.29 13.89
C GLU A 56 -0.13 0.11 13.58
N LEU A 57 0.64 0.96 12.90
CA LEU A 57 0.28 2.36 12.61
C LEU A 57 0.89 2.90 11.32
N VAL A 58 0.32 3.99 10.83
CA VAL A 58 0.88 4.77 9.70
C VAL A 58 2.12 5.52 10.19
N THR A 59 3.25 5.35 9.50
CA THR A 59 4.52 5.99 9.83
C THR A 59 4.53 7.46 9.40
N GLU A 60 5.61 8.18 9.71
CA GLU A 60 5.80 9.56 9.23
C GLU A 60 6.21 9.64 7.74
N GLU A 61 6.43 8.50 7.08
CA GLU A 61 6.83 8.46 5.68
C GLU A 61 5.64 8.68 4.75
N THR A 62 5.75 9.71 3.90
CA THR A 62 4.69 10.12 2.98
C THR A 62 5.24 10.52 1.62
N TRP A 63 4.45 10.32 0.57
CA TRP A 63 4.71 10.79 -0.78
C TRP A 63 3.50 11.53 -1.33
N GLU A 64 3.72 12.68 -1.97
CA GLU A 64 2.64 13.55 -2.48
C GLU A 64 1.69 12.86 -3.47
N SER A 65 2.14 11.80 -4.15
CA SER A 65 1.29 10.98 -5.00
C SER A 65 1.90 9.61 -5.28
N VAL A 66 1.07 8.72 -5.83
CA VAL A 66 1.51 7.41 -6.36
C VAL A 66 2.69 7.54 -7.34
N TRP A 67 2.80 8.64 -8.08
CA TRP A 67 3.92 8.87 -9.00
C TRP A 67 5.23 9.19 -8.29
N HIS A 68 5.18 9.94 -7.19
CA HIS A 68 6.36 10.21 -6.37
C HIS A 68 6.83 8.93 -5.69
N TRP A 69 5.91 8.18 -5.09
CA TRP A 69 6.21 6.86 -4.52
C TRP A 69 6.83 5.92 -5.57
N ALA A 70 6.22 5.82 -6.76
CA ALA A 70 6.73 4.95 -7.81
C ALA A 70 8.15 5.34 -8.26
N ARG A 71 8.43 6.65 -8.38
CA ARG A 71 9.76 7.15 -8.75
C ARG A 71 10.79 6.90 -7.66
N ASP A 72 10.47 7.22 -6.41
CA ASP A 72 11.44 7.31 -5.33
C ASP A 72 11.64 5.97 -4.59
N VAL A 73 10.65 5.08 -4.63
CA VAL A 73 10.69 3.77 -3.97
C VAL A 73 10.76 2.66 -5.01
N TRP A 74 9.71 2.50 -5.82
CA TRP A 74 9.60 1.31 -6.67
C TRP A 74 10.68 1.23 -7.75
N LEU A 75 10.96 2.33 -8.46
CA LEU A 75 11.96 2.33 -9.54
C LEU A 75 13.41 2.31 -9.05
N GLU A 76 13.66 2.59 -7.77
CA GLU A 76 14.99 2.57 -7.14
C GLU A 76 15.28 1.25 -6.39
N SER A 77 14.37 0.27 -6.49
CA SER A 77 14.44 -1.05 -5.84
C SER A 77 15.02 -2.16 -6.72
#